data_AF-C9RB35-F1
#
_entry.id   AF-C9RB35-F1
#
_cell.length_a   1.000
_cell.length_b   1.000
_cell.length_c   1.000
_cell.angle_alpha   90.00
_cell.angle_beta   90.00
_cell.angle_gamma   90.00
#
_symmetry.space_group_name_H-M   'P 1'
#
loop_
_entity.id
_entity.type
_entity.pdbx_description
1 polymer ?
#
loop_
_entity_poly.entity_id
_entity_poly.type
_entity_poly.pdbx_seq_one_letter_code
_entity_poly.pdbx_strand_id
1 'polypeptide(L)'
;MLYVLVLAFFYFLVAYFEVPRMLKNRMYRELWVFVFLSLLGFTLALFQIFHWPFPNITKGIESLFRPLYFRLEKLLLPNEPG
;
A
#
# COMPACT_ATOMS: atom_id res chain seq x y z
N MET A 1 -16.21 -15.02 -1.72
CA MET A 1 -17.19 -14.14 -1.03
C MET A 1 -17.05 -14.17 0.49
N LEU A 2 -16.93 -15.33 1.15
CA LEU A 2 -16.76 -15.42 2.61
C LEU A 2 -15.64 -14.52 3.15
N TYR A 3 -14.46 -14.54 2.54
CA TYR A 3 -13.31 -13.70 2.95
C TYR A 3 -13.61 -12.20 2.94
N VAL A 4 -14.38 -11.72 1.95
CA VAL A 4 -14.78 -10.30 1.86
C VAL A 4 -15.74 -9.94 3.00
N LEU A 5 -16.68 -10.84 3.32
CA LEU A 5 -17.60 -10.65 4.44
C LEU A 5 -16.87 -10.62 5.79
N VAL A 6 -15.93 -11.53 6.00
CA VAL A 6 -15.09 -11.56 7.22
C VAL A 6 -14.24 -10.29 7.32
N LEU A 7 -13.63 -9.84 6.22
CA LEU A 7 -12.85 -8.61 6.17
C LEU A 7 -13.72 -7.38 6.49
N ALA A 8 -14.88 -7.27 5.85
CA ALA A 8 -15.82 -6.17 6.09
C ALA A 8 -16.31 -6.17 7.55
N PHE A 9 -16.62 -7.34 8.10
CA PHE A 9 -17.03 -7.49 9.50
C PHE A 9 -15.93 -7.08 10.47
N PHE A 10 -14.67 -7.47 10.20
CA PHE A 10 -13.53 -7.05 11.00
C PHE A 10 -13.37 -5.52 11.02
N TYR A 11 -13.35 -4.89 9.84
CA TYR A 11 -13.25 -3.42 9.74
C TYR A 11 -14.44 -2.72 10.39
N PHE A 12 -15.65 -3.26 10.26
CA PHE A 12 -16.83 -2.75 10.93
C PHE A 12 -16.69 -2.79 12.45
N LEU A 13 -16.22 -3.90 13.02
CA LEU A 13 -16.00 -4.00 14.47
C LEU A 13 -14.98 -2.96 14.94
N VAL A 14 -13.84 -2.84 14.26
CA VAL A 14 -12.80 -1.86 14.62
C VAL A 14 -13.36 -0.44 14.56
N ALA A 15 -14.07 -0.09 13.48
CA ALA A 15 -14.69 1.23 13.34
C ALA A 15 -15.75 1.48 14.42
N TYR A 16 -16.59 0.48 14.74
CA TYR A 16 -17.63 0.59 15.74
C TYR A 16 -17.08 0.91 17.15
N PHE A 17 -15.90 0.41 17.51
CA PHE A 17 -15.28 0.72 18.80
C PHE A 17 -14.44 2.01 18.76
N GLU A 18 -13.62 2.21 17.72
CA GLU A 18 -12.68 3.33 17.67
C GLU A 18 -13.32 4.66 17.26
N VAL A 19 -14.20 4.66 16.24
CA VAL A 19 -14.82 5.90 15.74
C VAL A 19 -15.58 6.66 16.83
N PRO A 20 -16.52 6.06 17.60
CA PRO A 20 -17.25 6.81 18.63
C PRO A 20 -16.31 7.30 19.75
N ARG A 21 -15.29 6.52 20.10
CA ARG A 21 -14.26 6.92 21.07
C ARG A 21 -13.51 8.18 20.61
N MET A 22 -13.07 8.19 19.35
CA MET A 22 -12.36 9.33 18.75
C MET A 22 -13.24 10.57 18.65
N LEU A 23 -14.51 10.41 18.22
CA LEU A 23 -15.47 11.53 18.15
C LEU A 23 -15.75 12.12 19.54
N LYS A 24 -15.98 11.26 20.55
CA LYS A 24 -16.24 11.70 21.93
C LYS A 24 -15.06 12.50 22.50
N ASN A 25 -13.84 12.11 22.16
CA ASN A 25 -12.61 12.77 22.61
C ASN A 25 -12.18 13.95 21.71
N ARG A 26 -13.01 14.36 20.74
CA ARG A 26 -12.69 15.44 19.77
C ARG A 26 -11.39 15.21 18.98
N MET A 27 -10.99 13.95 18.81
CA MET A 27 -9.75 13.53 18.13
C MET A 27 -9.91 13.52 16.61
N TYR A 28 -10.28 14.66 16.01
CA TYR A 28 -10.63 14.73 14.58
C TYR A 28 -9.44 14.48 13.66
N ARG A 29 -8.23 14.91 14.06
CA ARG A 29 -7.02 14.68 13.28
C ARG A 29 -6.66 13.19 13.26
N GLU A 30 -6.74 12.54 14.42
CA GLU A 30 -6.47 11.11 14.52
C GLU A 30 -7.55 10.30 13.80
N LEU A 31 -8.81 10.74 13.84
CA LEU A 31 -9.91 10.13 13.07
C LEU A 31 -9.63 10.17 11.56
N TRP A 32 -9.15 11.30 11.03
CA TRP A 32 -8.79 11.40 9.61
C TRP A 32 -7.67 10.43 9.24
N VAL A 33 -6.63 10.33 10.07
CA VAL A 33 -5.53 9.37 9.85
C VAL A 33 -6.04 7.93 9.91
N PHE A 34 -6.89 7.60 10.91
CA PHE A 34 -7.50 6.30 11.05
C PHE A 34 -8.33 5.91 9.82
N VAL A 35 -9.20 6.81 9.35
CA VAL A 35 -10.05 6.57 8.16
C VAL A 35 -9.19 6.36 6.92
N PHE A 36 -8.19 7.23 6.70
CA PHE A 36 -7.29 7.12 5.55
C PHE A 36 -6.53 5.79 5.54
N LEU A 37 -5.87 5.44 6.65
CA LEU A 37 -5.13 4.18 6.75
C LEU A 37 -6.04 2.96 6.67
N SER A 38 -7.24 3.04 7.25
CA SER A 38 -8.22 1.95 7.21
C SER A 38 -8.70 1.69 5.79
N LEU A 39 -9.06 2.74 5.05
CA LEU A 39 -9.46 2.64 3.64
C LEU A 39 -8.32 2.10 2.78
N LEU A 40 -7.09 2.57 3.01
CA LEU A 40 -5.90 2.09 2.30
C LEU A 40 -5.71 0.58 2.54
N GLY A 41 -5.67 0.16 3.81
CA GLY A 41 -5.53 -1.26 4.17
C GLY A 41 -6.67 -2.13 3.64
N PHE A 42 -7.91 -1.67 3.74
CA PHE A 42 -9.07 -2.39 3.22
C PHE A 42 -8.98 -2.58 1.71
N THR A 43 -8.63 -1.51 0.99
CA THR A 43 -8.44 -1.54 -0.46
C THR A 43 -7.35 -2.55 -0.83
N LEU A 44 -6.18 -2.50 -0.18
CA LEU A 44 -5.09 -3.46 -0.42
C LEU A 44 -5.52 -4.92 -0.16
N ALA A 45 -6.26 -5.16 0.93
CA ALA A 45 -6.80 -6.47 1.23
C ALA A 45 -7.78 -6.96 0.16
N LEU A 46 -8.62 -6.07 -0.40
CA LEU A 46 -9.48 -6.40 -1.54
C LEU A 46 -8.65 -6.77 -2.78
N PHE A 47 -7.64 -5.96 -3.14
CA PHE A 47 -6.74 -6.28 -4.26
C PHE A 47 -6.12 -7.68 -4.10
N GLN A 48 -5.71 -8.02 -2.88
CA GLN A 48 -5.14 -9.34 -2.57
C GLN A 48 -6.17 -10.48 -2.68
N ILE A 49 -7.39 -10.30 -2.16
CA ILE A 49 -8.46 -11.32 -2.21
C ILE A 49 -8.92 -11.59 -3.65
N PHE A 50 -9.03 -10.54 -4.47
CA PHE A 50 -9.45 -10.67 -5.86
C PHE A 50 -8.32 -11.10 -6.80
N HIS A 51 -7.09 -11.30 -6.28
CA HIS A 51 -5.89 -11.57 -7.08
C HIS A 51 -5.71 -10.57 -8.22
N TRP A 52 -6.13 -9.32 -8.00
CA TRP A 52 -5.98 -8.28 -9.01
C TRP A 52 -4.47 -8.08 -9.23
N PRO A 53 -3.98 -8.04 -10.49
CA PRO A 53 -2.57 -7.86 -10.78
C PRO A 53 -2.08 -6.55 -10.16
N PHE A 54 -1.38 -6.64 -9.05
CA PHE A 54 -0.73 -5.49 -8.45
C PHE A 54 0.33 -5.01 -9.45
N PRO A 55 0.37 -3.72 -9.81
CA PRO A 55 1.49 -3.21 -10.58
C PRO A 55 2.75 -3.57 -9.80
N ASN A 56 3.62 -4.37 -10.43
CA ASN A 56 4.80 -4.90 -9.76
C ASN A 56 5.71 -3.71 -9.40
N ILE A 57 5.71 -3.34 -8.11
CA ILE A 57 6.50 -2.22 -7.59
C ILE A 57 7.97 -2.42 -7.92
N THR A 58 8.46 -3.67 -7.90
CA THR A 58 9.83 -4.01 -8.30
C THR A 58 10.12 -3.61 -9.75
N LYS A 59 9.17 -3.80 -10.69
CA LYS A 59 9.33 -3.33 -12.07
C LYS A 59 9.36 -1.80 -12.15
N GLY A 60 8.55 -1.12 -11.35
CA GLY A 60 8.57 0.35 -11.27
C GLY A 60 9.89 0.89 -10.75
N ILE A 61 10.41 0.31 -9.66
CA ILE A 61 11.72 0.62 -9.10
C ILE A 61 12.81 0.31 -10.13
N GLU A 62 12.78 -0.86 -10.76
CA GLU A 62 13.76 -1.24 -11.78
C GLU A 62 13.80 -0.23 -12.93
N SER A 63 12.64 0.23 -13.42
CA SER A 63 12.58 1.26 -14.45
C SER A 63 13.20 2.59 -14.02
N LEU A 64 13.09 2.95 -12.75
CA LEU A 64 13.68 4.18 -12.19
C LEU A 64 15.21 4.06 -12.03
N PHE A 65 15.69 2.87 -11.63
CA PHE A 65 17.10 2.62 -11.35
C PHE A 65 17.92 2.19 -12.58
N ARG A 66 17.31 1.67 -13.64
CA ARG A 66 17.95 1.38 -14.93
C ARG A 66 18.88 2.49 -15.44
N PRO A 67 18.47 3.77 -15.53
CA PRO A 67 19.35 4.83 -16.03
C PRO A 67 20.58 5.07 -15.13
N LEU A 68 20.45 4.82 -13.82
CA LEU A 68 21.58 4.89 -12.89
C LEU A 68 22.54 3.73 -13.11
N TYR A 69 22.01 2.51 -13.27
CA TYR A 69 22.79 1.31 -13.56
C TYR A 69 23.65 1.49 -14.82
N PHE A 70 23.07 1.96 -15.93
CA PHE A 70 23.82 2.22 -17.17
C PHE A 70 24.94 3.25 -17.00
N ARG A 71 24.75 4.27 -16.15
CA ARG A 71 25.80 5.26 -15.86
C ARG A 71 26.93 4.67 -15.02
N LEU A 72 26.58 3.85 -14.02
CA LEU A 72 27.55 3.18 -13.16
C LEU A 72 28.34 2.12 -13.94
N GLU A 73 27.66 1.32 -14.75
CA GLU A 73 28.27 0.31 -15.63
C GLU A 73 29.26 0.96 -16.60
N LYS A 74 28.87 2.07 -17.25
CA LYS A 74 29.77 2.80 -18.15
C LYS A 74 30.96 3.47 -17.44
N LEU A 75 30.81 3.86 -16.17
CA LEU A 75 31.87 4.50 -15.38
C LEU A 75 32.84 3.48 -14.76
N LEU A 76 32.33 2.31 -14.35
CA LEU A 76 33.08 1.26 -13.66
C LEU A 76 33.69 0.23 -14.63
N LEU A 77 33.06 -0.04 -15.76
CA LEU A 77 33.51 -0.98 -16.80
C LEU A 77 33.56 -0.30 -18.18
N PRO A 78 34.41 0.72 -18.37
CA PRO A 78 34.40 1.55 -19.58
C PRO A 78 34.83 0.83 -20.88
N ASN A 79 35.37 -0.40 -20.82
CA ASN A 79 36.08 -1.05 -21.93
C ASN A 79 35.60 -2.48 -22.29
N GLU A 80 34.44 -2.93 -21.80
CA GLU A 80 33.86 -4.19 -22.29
C GLU A 80 32.88 -3.88 -23.44
N PRO A 81 33.15 -4.34 -24.68
CA PRO A 81 32.15 -4.29 -25.74
C PRO A 81 31.07 -5.34 -25.45
N GLY A 82 29.82 -4.88 -25.35
CA GLY A 82 28.63 -5.73 -25.25
C GLY A 82 28.34 -6.51 -26.53
#